data_AF-A0A952SBP4-F1
#
_entry.id   AF-A0A952SBP4-F1
#
_cell.length_a   1.000
_cell.length_b   1.000
_cell.length_c   1.000
_cell.angle_alpha   90.00
_cell.angle_beta   90.00
_cell.angle_gamma   90.00
#
_symmetry.space_group_name_H-M   'P 1'
#
loop_
_entity.id
_entity.type
_entity.pdbx_description
1 polymer ?
#
loop_
_entity_poly.entity_id
_entity_poly.type
_entity_poly.pdbx_seq_one_letter_code
_entity_poly.pdbx_strand_id
1 'polypeptide(L)'
;MRSIGALCAALAAMILVSAASGQNLFQGYSFTVEADIGGACPIRYLPSAGAGNAVEVFVAGTDQKVRATGITPCDGSTLQSSSRVVTNGDGRWCFSGPEPMYDLKLTNGVSYLWYPISRDTGLYNVKDFRPVTRAADGKYTFSEPSDYTRTIRNAIAFATARQGGTIRFPDGDYVVGTLDGVRRDPSYQAITLTSGLIVEGAGGNASVSNSNLPWRNSPTRIRLRHPDQTIFRIGGCTNKVVIRDMELMGNSELYGEARRDSTRNYGVEGLGKWLKDPRNGMESPNSSQIFRFENVTFQNLDRGIYIHNANDDKCTGQDQVCSSWQFDYVLVDHCHFLNNKTAIWVDTQNTDWKITNSVFNYTAQNAPGDGIRIQKAGSMLIEQSWGGGYDYAAGIGGTFIYVDTIGTLTIVSSGSERGKRSLYTNPAGAIRSEMITMIGGGFGDKVELRGYLNFISVGAFYGPDSIDADPTVTITSNGDRFCHDPNVFGGHCKDAQGRALLRPNFNGGRMMFQTGRLPEGRGDTRIEGRPNLFGYNVELRDGLMQYDPNITFADITKWASGADGRPPVQDGAIVYCKDCKRGGVCSVGRAGVDGAFAKRINGRWMCD
;
A
#
# COMPACT_ATOMS: atom_id res chain seq x y z
N MET A 1 -59.49 33.20 -74.87
CA MET A 1 -58.06 33.52 -74.62
C MET A 1 -57.80 33.31 -73.15
N ARG A 2 -57.16 32.17 -72.83
CA ARG A 2 -55.83 32.05 -72.17
C ARG A 2 -55.87 32.40 -70.67
N SER A 3 -56.01 31.45 -69.74
CA SER A 3 -55.14 30.32 -69.32
C SER A 3 -54.16 30.71 -68.20
N ILE A 4 -53.90 29.72 -67.33
CA ILE A 4 -52.90 29.60 -66.25
C ILE A 4 -53.50 29.95 -64.87
N GLY A 5 -53.85 29.02 -63.97
CA GLY A 5 -53.49 27.61 -63.85
C GLY A 5 -52.33 27.41 -62.88
N ALA A 6 -52.60 26.70 -61.78
CA ALA A 6 -51.65 26.07 -60.87
C ALA A 6 -50.71 26.98 -60.05
N LEU A 7 -51.09 27.28 -58.81
CA LEU A 7 -50.13 27.37 -57.69
C LEU A 7 -50.78 27.10 -56.31
N CYS A 8 -51.81 26.24 -56.26
CA CYS A 8 -52.46 25.80 -55.01
C CYS A 8 -51.99 24.42 -54.51
N ALA A 9 -50.86 23.89 -55.01
CA ALA A 9 -50.38 22.54 -54.66
C ALA A 9 -48.90 22.48 -54.23
N ALA A 10 -48.24 23.62 -54.00
CA ALA A 10 -46.80 23.68 -53.67
C ALA A 10 -46.49 24.17 -52.24
N LEU A 11 -47.49 24.53 -51.43
CA LEU A 11 -47.26 25.05 -50.07
C LEU A 11 -47.63 24.07 -48.94
N ALA A 12 -48.05 22.85 -49.26
CA ALA A 12 -48.40 21.79 -48.29
C ALA A 12 -47.40 20.62 -48.25
N ALA A 13 -46.26 20.74 -48.94
CA ALA A 13 -45.27 19.67 -49.06
C ALA A 13 -43.84 20.20 -48.86
N MET A 14 -43.54 20.77 -47.69
CA MET A 14 -42.16 20.86 -47.14
C MET A 14 -42.10 21.49 -45.73
N ILE A 15 -43.01 21.12 -44.83
CA ILE A 15 -42.74 21.16 -43.38
C ILE A 15 -43.00 19.75 -42.82
N LEU A 16 -42.44 18.75 -43.50
CA LEU A 16 -41.87 17.62 -42.80
C LEU A 16 -40.48 18.09 -42.39
N VAL A 17 -40.41 18.81 -41.27
CA VAL A 17 -39.22 18.72 -40.44
C VAL A 17 -39.17 17.25 -40.06
N SER A 18 -38.48 16.46 -40.88
CA SER A 18 -37.80 15.28 -40.39
C SER A 18 -37.01 15.78 -39.20
N ALA A 19 -37.57 15.57 -38.00
CA ALA A 19 -36.75 15.45 -36.83
C ALA A 19 -35.77 14.34 -37.20
N ALA A 20 -34.60 14.73 -37.72
CA ALA A 20 -33.43 13.89 -37.67
C ALA A 20 -33.21 13.71 -36.18
N SER A 21 -33.90 12.72 -35.60
CA SER A 21 -33.60 12.22 -34.27
C SER A 21 -32.14 11.81 -34.36
N GLY A 22 -31.25 12.65 -33.85
CA GLY A 22 -29.82 12.37 -33.86
C GLY A 22 -29.65 10.98 -33.27
N GLN A 23 -29.17 10.03 -34.07
CA GLN A 23 -28.97 8.69 -33.57
C GLN A 23 -27.79 8.75 -32.60
N ASN A 24 -28.05 8.32 -31.38
CA ASN A 24 -27.07 8.26 -30.32
C ASN A 24 -25.98 7.25 -30.70
N LEU A 25 -24.69 7.61 -30.55
CA LEU A 25 -23.57 6.73 -30.86
C LEU A 25 -23.14 5.93 -29.63
N PHE A 26 -22.99 4.61 -29.82
CA PHE A 26 -22.60 3.64 -28.81
C PHE A 26 -21.38 2.89 -29.30
N GLN A 27 -20.32 2.74 -28.48
CA GLN A 27 -19.13 1.97 -28.87
C GLN A 27 -18.33 1.47 -27.66
N GLY A 28 -17.69 0.32 -27.77
CA GLY A 28 -16.85 -0.25 -26.71
C GLY A 28 -16.11 -1.49 -27.19
N TYR A 29 -15.47 -2.20 -26.27
CA TYR A 29 -14.76 -3.45 -26.51
C TYR A 29 -15.49 -4.64 -25.88
N SER A 30 -15.37 -5.81 -26.49
CA SER A 30 -15.81 -7.07 -25.89
C SER A 30 -14.72 -7.63 -24.97
N PHE A 31 -15.10 -8.06 -23.77
CA PHE A 31 -14.17 -8.56 -22.78
C PHE A 31 -14.82 -9.62 -21.87
N THR A 32 -14.02 -10.49 -21.26
CA THR A 32 -14.42 -11.27 -20.08
C THR A 32 -13.92 -10.61 -18.81
N VAL A 33 -14.71 -10.67 -17.73
CA VAL A 33 -14.23 -10.36 -16.37
C VAL A 33 -14.39 -11.60 -15.53
N GLU A 34 -13.30 -12.06 -14.94
CA GLU A 34 -13.27 -13.19 -14.02
C GLU A 34 -13.01 -12.64 -12.62
N ALA A 35 -13.94 -12.88 -11.70
CA ALA A 35 -13.75 -12.68 -10.26
C ALA A 35 -13.24 -13.99 -9.63
N ASP A 36 -12.16 -14.54 -10.18
CA ASP A 36 -11.58 -15.80 -9.73
C ASP A 36 -10.63 -15.59 -8.54
N ILE A 37 -10.56 -16.59 -7.67
CA ILE A 37 -9.57 -16.73 -6.58
C ILE A 37 -8.29 -17.42 -7.06
N GLY A 38 -8.25 -17.93 -8.29
CA GLY A 38 -7.08 -18.56 -8.88
C GLY A 38 -5.94 -17.60 -9.25
N GLY A 39 -6.12 -16.28 -9.07
CA GLY A 39 -5.09 -15.27 -9.30
C GLY A 39 -4.71 -15.07 -10.77
N ALA A 40 -5.60 -15.33 -11.73
CA ALA A 40 -5.39 -15.08 -13.15
C ALA A 40 -5.58 -13.59 -13.52
N CYS A 41 -5.26 -13.21 -14.77
CA CYS A 41 -5.65 -11.89 -15.29
C CYS A 41 -7.19 -11.75 -15.21
N PRO A 42 -7.75 -10.73 -14.52
CA PRO A 42 -9.17 -10.61 -14.31
C PRO A 42 -9.91 -10.20 -15.59
N ILE A 43 -9.21 -9.66 -16.59
CA ILE A 43 -9.80 -9.23 -17.86
C ILE A 43 -9.08 -9.91 -19.02
N ARG A 44 -9.86 -10.35 -20.00
CA ARG A 44 -9.34 -10.65 -21.34
C ARG A 44 -10.19 -9.93 -22.37
N TYR A 45 -9.57 -8.99 -23.09
CA TYR A 45 -10.19 -8.41 -24.27
C TYR A 45 -10.24 -9.47 -25.36
N LEU A 46 -11.41 -9.64 -25.96
CA LEU A 46 -11.64 -10.76 -26.87
C LEU A 46 -11.27 -10.34 -28.31
N PRO A 47 -10.38 -11.09 -29.00
CA PRO A 47 -10.01 -10.81 -30.38
C PRO A 47 -11.18 -11.14 -31.30
N SER A 48 -11.44 -10.30 -32.31
CA SER A 48 -12.69 -10.24 -33.08
C SER A 48 -13.03 -11.39 -34.04
N ALA A 49 -12.42 -12.55 -33.92
CA ALA A 49 -12.65 -13.63 -34.86
C ALA A 49 -13.89 -14.45 -34.45
N GLY A 50 -14.96 -14.35 -35.25
CA GLY A 50 -16.16 -15.19 -35.17
C GLY A 50 -17.34 -14.57 -34.40
N ALA A 51 -18.50 -15.26 -34.44
CA ALA A 51 -19.74 -14.85 -33.76
C ALA A 51 -19.61 -14.76 -32.22
N GLY A 52 -18.52 -15.26 -31.66
CA GLY A 52 -18.27 -15.34 -30.21
C GLY A 52 -18.02 -14.01 -29.50
N ASN A 53 -17.89 -12.87 -30.21
CA ASN A 53 -17.61 -11.55 -29.61
C ASN A 53 -18.67 -10.48 -29.91
N ALA A 54 -19.73 -10.85 -30.61
CA ALA A 54 -20.79 -9.93 -30.93
C ALA A 54 -21.56 -9.56 -29.67
N VAL A 55 -21.99 -8.30 -29.57
CA VAL A 55 -22.86 -7.87 -28.48
C VAL A 55 -24.31 -7.99 -28.91
N GLU A 56 -25.15 -8.45 -27.97
CA GLU A 56 -26.59 -8.39 -28.10
C GLU A 56 -27.09 -7.10 -27.44
N VAL A 57 -27.94 -6.36 -28.16
CA VAL A 57 -28.48 -5.07 -27.73
C VAL A 57 -29.96 -5.22 -27.40
N PHE A 58 -30.34 -4.83 -26.19
CA PHE A 58 -31.72 -4.85 -25.71
C PHE A 58 -32.16 -3.46 -25.28
N VAL A 59 -33.46 -3.20 -25.38
CA VAL A 59 -34.04 -1.97 -24.82
C VAL A 59 -33.85 -2.01 -23.31
N ALA A 60 -33.22 -0.98 -22.75
CA ALA A 60 -32.92 -0.91 -21.33
C ALA A 60 -34.20 -1.02 -20.47
N GLY A 61 -34.07 -1.62 -19.29
CA GLY A 61 -35.17 -1.72 -18.32
C GLY A 61 -36.30 -2.66 -18.74
N THR A 62 -36.02 -3.57 -19.67
CA THR A 62 -36.91 -4.65 -20.09
C THR A 62 -36.44 -6.04 -19.63
N ASP A 63 -35.44 -6.09 -18.75
CA ASP A 63 -34.78 -7.33 -18.31
C ASP A 63 -34.30 -8.20 -19.49
N GLN A 64 -33.77 -7.57 -20.54
CA GLN A 64 -33.34 -8.25 -21.77
C GLN A 64 -34.46 -9.02 -22.51
N LYS A 65 -35.74 -8.71 -22.26
CA LYS A 65 -36.87 -9.35 -22.95
C LYS A 65 -37.14 -8.76 -24.33
N VAL A 66 -36.75 -7.49 -24.54
CA VAL A 66 -37.03 -6.76 -25.79
C VAL A 66 -35.71 -6.43 -26.49
N ARG A 67 -35.44 -7.10 -27.62
CA ARG A 67 -34.28 -6.75 -28.47
C ARG A 67 -34.43 -5.34 -29.04
N ALA A 68 -33.33 -4.61 -29.11
CA ALA A 68 -33.32 -3.28 -29.72
C ALA A 68 -33.62 -3.37 -31.22
N THR A 69 -34.46 -2.46 -31.70
CA THR A 69 -34.78 -2.30 -33.13
C THR A 69 -34.34 -0.91 -33.60
N GLY A 70 -34.17 -0.72 -34.91
CA GLY A 70 -33.76 0.58 -35.47
C GLY A 70 -32.31 0.97 -35.17
N ILE A 71 -31.45 0.01 -34.80
CA ILE A 71 -30.01 0.24 -34.62
C ILE A 71 -29.24 0.05 -35.92
N THR A 72 -28.23 0.89 -36.15
CA THR A 72 -27.36 0.83 -37.34
C THR A 72 -25.92 0.59 -36.90
N PRO A 73 -25.27 -0.53 -37.28
CA PRO A 73 -23.86 -0.77 -36.96
C PRO A 73 -22.96 0.30 -37.58
N CYS A 74 -21.90 0.69 -36.86
CA CYS A 74 -20.84 1.53 -37.45
C CYS A 74 -19.96 0.71 -38.41
N ASP A 75 -19.24 1.38 -39.30
CA ASP A 75 -18.23 0.73 -40.14
C ASP A 75 -17.18 0.03 -39.28
N GLY A 76 -16.89 -1.25 -39.57
CA GLY A 76 -15.93 -2.04 -38.79
C GLY A 76 -16.39 -2.37 -37.37
N SER A 77 -17.67 -2.64 -37.15
CA SER A 77 -18.23 -3.00 -35.83
C SER A 77 -18.76 -4.42 -35.77
N THR A 78 -18.44 -5.16 -34.70
CA THR A 78 -19.02 -6.50 -34.45
C THR A 78 -20.36 -6.40 -33.69
N LEU A 79 -21.47 -6.25 -34.41
CA LEU A 79 -22.83 -6.22 -33.85
C LEU A 79 -23.67 -7.42 -34.34
N GLN A 80 -24.44 -8.06 -33.44
CA GLN A 80 -25.40 -9.09 -33.85
C GLN A 80 -26.76 -8.48 -34.16
N SER A 81 -26.92 -7.86 -35.34
CA SER A 81 -28.24 -7.45 -35.85
C SER A 81 -28.75 -8.48 -36.86
N SER A 82 -29.56 -9.43 -36.39
CA SER A 82 -30.49 -10.35 -37.11
C SER A 82 -30.15 -11.00 -38.47
N SER A 83 -29.01 -10.71 -39.13
CA SER A 83 -28.56 -11.37 -40.37
C SER A 83 -27.14 -11.02 -40.84
N ARG A 84 -26.38 -10.11 -40.19
CA ARG A 84 -25.01 -9.77 -40.63
C ARG A 84 -24.07 -9.49 -39.45
N VAL A 85 -22.95 -10.20 -39.40
CA VAL A 85 -21.82 -9.93 -38.50
C VAL A 85 -20.75 -9.20 -39.32
N VAL A 86 -20.37 -7.99 -38.93
CA VAL A 86 -19.25 -7.27 -39.53
C VAL A 86 -18.03 -7.46 -38.62
N THR A 87 -16.97 -8.08 -39.12
CA THR A 87 -15.77 -8.40 -38.33
C THR A 87 -14.78 -7.23 -38.33
N ASN A 88 -14.22 -6.88 -37.16
CA ASN A 88 -13.11 -5.93 -37.04
C ASN A 88 -12.06 -6.44 -36.06
N GLY A 89 -10.82 -6.64 -36.53
CA GLY A 89 -9.64 -7.17 -35.81
C GLY A 89 -9.45 -6.76 -34.35
N ASP A 90 -9.92 -5.57 -33.96
CA ASP A 90 -9.63 -4.95 -32.67
C ASP A 90 -10.62 -5.33 -31.54
N GLY A 91 -11.65 -6.15 -31.82
CA GLY A 91 -12.64 -6.56 -30.81
C GLY A 91 -13.60 -5.44 -30.38
N ARG A 92 -13.65 -4.36 -31.16
CA ARG A 92 -14.52 -3.20 -30.95
C ARG A 92 -15.91 -3.42 -31.55
N TRP A 93 -16.93 -3.04 -30.80
CA TRP A 93 -18.31 -2.94 -31.25
C TRP A 93 -18.76 -1.47 -31.21
N CYS A 94 -19.70 -1.13 -32.09
CA CYS A 94 -20.21 0.21 -32.31
C CYS A 94 -21.56 0.19 -33.06
N PHE A 95 -22.51 1.01 -32.65
CA PHE A 95 -23.77 1.21 -33.37
C PHE A 95 -24.37 2.57 -33.05
N SER A 96 -25.28 3.03 -33.91
CA SER A 96 -26.16 4.17 -33.65
C SER A 96 -27.58 3.70 -33.40
N GLY A 97 -28.31 4.35 -32.50
CA GLY A 97 -29.67 3.95 -32.13
C GLY A 97 -30.54 5.09 -31.60
N PRO A 98 -31.87 4.94 -31.62
CA PRO A 98 -32.80 5.98 -31.17
C PRO A 98 -32.97 6.08 -29.64
N GLU A 99 -32.71 5.00 -28.89
CA GLU A 99 -32.91 5.01 -27.44
C GLU A 99 -31.79 5.83 -26.75
N PRO A 100 -32.08 6.45 -25.59
CA PRO A 100 -31.09 7.17 -24.80
C PRO A 100 -30.13 6.23 -24.05
N MET A 101 -30.48 4.94 -23.92
CA MET A 101 -29.65 3.92 -23.28
C MET A 101 -30.09 2.51 -23.70
N TYR A 102 -29.18 1.54 -23.62
CA TYR A 102 -29.44 0.14 -23.95
C TYR A 102 -28.88 -0.80 -22.89
N ASP A 103 -29.49 -1.97 -22.73
CA ASP A 103 -28.87 -3.09 -22.02
C ASP A 103 -28.01 -3.87 -23.03
N LEU A 104 -26.70 -3.91 -22.78
CA LEU A 104 -25.78 -4.72 -23.58
C LEU A 104 -25.56 -6.06 -22.89
N LYS A 105 -25.56 -7.13 -23.68
CA LYS A 105 -25.21 -8.47 -23.25
C LYS A 105 -24.07 -8.99 -24.11
N LEU A 106 -22.95 -9.26 -23.47
CA LEU A 106 -21.82 -9.94 -24.07
C LEU A 106 -22.14 -11.44 -24.15
N THR A 107 -21.58 -12.11 -25.15
CA THR A 107 -21.71 -13.57 -25.40
C THR A 107 -21.28 -14.46 -24.23
N ASN A 108 -20.40 -13.96 -23.35
CA ASN A 108 -19.99 -14.64 -22.12
C ASN A 108 -21.02 -14.50 -20.97
N GLY A 109 -22.16 -13.84 -21.20
CA GLY A 109 -23.23 -13.65 -20.23
C GLY A 109 -23.13 -12.36 -19.41
N VAL A 110 -22.03 -11.61 -19.49
CA VAL A 110 -21.91 -10.30 -18.84
C VAL A 110 -22.92 -9.34 -19.45
N SER A 111 -23.66 -8.63 -18.61
CA SER A 111 -24.58 -7.59 -19.08
C SER A 111 -24.52 -6.35 -18.20
N TYR A 112 -24.63 -5.20 -18.84
CA TYR A 112 -24.59 -3.89 -18.20
C TYR A 112 -25.35 -2.86 -19.02
N LEU A 113 -25.79 -1.81 -18.32
CA LEU A 113 -26.44 -0.65 -18.91
C LEU A 113 -25.40 0.19 -19.67
N TRP A 114 -25.77 0.70 -20.84
CA TRP A 114 -24.90 1.49 -21.69
C TRP A 114 -25.53 2.81 -22.13
N TYR A 115 -24.72 3.87 -22.01
CA TYR A 115 -25.04 5.24 -22.37
C TYR A 115 -24.29 5.72 -23.61
N PRO A 116 -24.88 6.65 -24.40
CA PRO A 116 -24.22 7.21 -25.56
C PRO A 116 -22.94 7.94 -25.21
N ILE A 117 -22.04 7.99 -26.19
CA ILE A 117 -20.73 8.61 -26.04
C ILE A 117 -20.86 10.12 -26.26
N SER A 118 -20.50 10.90 -25.24
CA SER A 118 -20.42 12.37 -25.29
C SER A 118 -18.96 12.87 -25.19
N ARG A 119 -18.76 14.18 -25.34
CA ARG A 119 -17.44 14.82 -25.16
C ARG A 119 -16.90 14.72 -23.72
N ASP A 120 -17.76 14.46 -22.74
CA ASP A 120 -17.40 14.34 -21.30
C ASP A 120 -17.12 12.90 -20.86
N THR A 121 -16.97 11.97 -21.80
CA THR A 121 -16.80 10.55 -21.47
C THR A 121 -15.46 10.26 -20.80
N GLY A 122 -15.50 9.57 -19.66
CA GLY A 122 -14.35 9.29 -18.80
C GLY A 122 -14.67 9.45 -17.31
N LEU A 123 -15.82 10.07 -16.99
CA LEU A 123 -16.38 10.20 -15.64
C LEU A 123 -17.77 9.58 -15.62
N TYR A 124 -18.03 8.65 -14.71
CA TYR A 124 -19.27 7.87 -14.66
C TYR A 124 -19.83 7.87 -13.25
N ASN A 125 -21.08 8.29 -13.05
CA ASN A 125 -21.70 8.22 -11.73
C ASN A 125 -22.22 6.80 -11.48
N VAL A 126 -21.84 6.17 -10.37
CA VAL A 126 -22.27 4.81 -10.03
C VAL A 126 -23.80 4.69 -9.94
N LYS A 127 -24.50 5.77 -9.53
CA LYS A 127 -25.96 5.80 -9.43
C LYS A 127 -26.64 5.77 -10.81
N ASP A 128 -25.93 6.05 -11.90
CA ASP A 128 -26.49 5.88 -13.24
C ASP A 128 -26.62 4.39 -13.59
N PHE A 129 -25.97 3.46 -12.87
CA PHE A 129 -26.04 2.02 -13.15
C PHE A 129 -27.00 1.27 -12.21
N ARG A 130 -27.88 2.00 -11.52
CA ARG A 130 -28.96 1.44 -10.69
C ARG A 130 -29.96 0.65 -11.53
N PRO A 131 -30.74 -0.25 -10.92
CA PRO A 131 -31.85 -0.89 -11.62
C PRO A 131 -32.75 0.14 -12.30
N VAL A 132 -33.06 -0.11 -13.57
CA VAL A 132 -33.88 0.77 -14.40
C VAL A 132 -35.10 0.00 -14.89
N THR A 133 -36.24 0.66 -14.93
CA THR A 133 -37.47 0.17 -15.57
C THR A 133 -37.90 1.12 -16.66
N ARG A 134 -38.47 0.57 -17.74
CA ARG A 134 -39.04 1.36 -18.83
C ARG A 134 -40.56 1.28 -18.77
N ALA A 135 -41.21 2.41 -18.58
CA ALA A 135 -42.65 2.52 -18.64
C ALA A 135 -43.16 2.38 -20.08
N ALA A 136 -44.47 2.10 -20.23
CA ALA A 136 -45.09 1.92 -21.54
C ALA A 136 -45.03 3.19 -22.43
N ASP A 137 -44.92 4.36 -21.80
CA ASP A 137 -44.73 5.66 -22.45
C ASP A 137 -43.27 5.92 -22.91
N GLY A 138 -42.36 4.97 -22.69
CA GLY A 138 -40.94 5.08 -23.05
C GLY A 138 -40.08 5.78 -22.00
N LYS A 139 -40.64 6.19 -20.87
CA LYS A 139 -39.89 6.85 -19.79
C LYS A 139 -39.09 5.84 -18.96
N TYR A 140 -37.84 6.21 -18.66
CA TYR A 140 -36.95 5.44 -17.79
C TYR A 140 -37.05 5.91 -16.34
N THR A 141 -37.15 4.97 -15.41
CA THR A 141 -37.17 5.24 -13.96
C THR A 141 -36.12 4.36 -13.27
N PHE A 142 -35.32 4.97 -12.40
CA PHE A 142 -34.30 4.27 -11.63
C PHE A 142 -34.79 4.04 -10.21
N SER A 143 -34.57 2.84 -9.67
CA SER A 143 -34.84 2.53 -8.27
C SER A 143 -33.55 2.39 -7.47
N GLU A 144 -33.58 2.77 -6.20
CA GLU A 144 -32.45 2.53 -5.30
C GLU A 144 -32.40 1.06 -4.91
N PRO A 145 -31.29 0.35 -5.17
CA PRO A 145 -31.15 -1.04 -4.78
C PRO A 145 -30.84 -1.15 -3.28
N SER A 146 -31.32 -2.22 -2.66
CA SER A 146 -30.92 -2.60 -1.30
C SER A 146 -29.49 -3.15 -1.23
N ASP A 147 -28.97 -3.65 -2.35
CA ASP A 147 -27.60 -4.13 -2.53
C ASP A 147 -26.99 -3.57 -3.82
N TYR A 148 -25.85 -2.90 -3.72
CA TYR A 148 -25.21 -2.20 -4.82
C TYR A 148 -24.21 -3.06 -5.60
N THR A 149 -24.02 -4.33 -5.28
CA THR A 149 -23.03 -5.21 -5.93
C THR A 149 -23.19 -5.20 -7.44
N ARG A 150 -24.43 -5.41 -7.94
CA ARG A 150 -24.70 -5.43 -9.38
C ARG A 150 -24.52 -4.04 -10.01
N THR A 151 -24.97 -2.99 -9.33
CA THR A 151 -24.83 -1.61 -9.80
C THR A 151 -23.36 -1.21 -9.97
N ILE A 152 -22.52 -1.52 -8.99
CA ILE A 152 -21.08 -1.24 -9.06
C ILE A 152 -20.41 -2.07 -10.15
N ARG A 153 -20.71 -3.38 -10.23
CA ARG A 153 -20.18 -4.25 -11.30
C ARG A 153 -20.58 -3.76 -12.69
N ASN A 154 -21.79 -3.27 -12.88
CA ASN A 154 -22.25 -2.68 -14.14
C ASN A 154 -21.44 -1.43 -14.50
N ALA A 155 -21.22 -0.52 -13.54
CA ALA A 155 -20.41 0.68 -13.74
C ALA A 155 -18.96 0.33 -14.13
N ILE A 156 -18.37 -0.66 -13.46
CA ILE A 156 -17.04 -1.17 -13.78
C ILE A 156 -17.00 -1.80 -15.16
N ALA A 157 -17.99 -2.62 -15.52
CA ALA A 157 -18.05 -3.25 -16.82
C ALA A 157 -18.17 -2.19 -17.94
N PHE A 158 -18.97 -1.14 -17.73
CA PHE A 158 -19.07 -0.01 -18.65
C PHE A 158 -17.73 0.70 -18.84
N ALA A 159 -17.05 1.06 -17.74
CA ALA A 159 -15.73 1.68 -17.79
C ALA A 159 -14.68 0.74 -18.43
N THR A 160 -14.76 -0.56 -18.17
CA THR A 160 -13.84 -1.57 -18.73
C THR A 160 -14.01 -1.74 -20.24
N ALA A 161 -15.25 -1.75 -20.76
CA ALA A 161 -15.47 -1.75 -22.21
C ALA A 161 -14.93 -0.49 -22.89
N ARG A 162 -14.58 0.53 -22.10
CA ARG A 162 -13.91 1.76 -22.55
C ARG A 162 -12.44 1.83 -22.18
N GLN A 163 -11.87 0.73 -21.69
CA GLN A 163 -10.47 0.60 -21.27
C GLN A 163 -10.09 1.52 -20.10
N GLY A 164 -11.06 1.91 -19.26
CA GLY A 164 -10.83 2.66 -18.03
C GLY A 164 -11.76 3.86 -17.85
N GLY A 165 -11.43 4.68 -16.85
CA GLY A 165 -12.14 5.90 -16.49
C GLY A 165 -12.39 6.02 -14.99
N THR A 166 -13.06 7.08 -14.60
CA THR A 166 -13.38 7.37 -13.20
C THR A 166 -14.83 7.01 -12.91
N ILE A 167 -15.04 6.14 -11.92
CA ILE A 167 -16.36 5.82 -11.37
C ILE A 167 -16.53 6.63 -10.10
N ARG A 168 -17.45 7.59 -10.14
CA ARG A 168 -17.79 8.47 -9.04
C ARG A 168 -18.90 7.88 -8.18
N PHE A 169 -18.64 7.85 -6.89
CA PHE A 169 -19.57 7.48 -5.84
C PHE A 169 -20.01 8.76 -5.13
N PRO A 170 -21.21 9.30 -5.43
CA PRO A 170 -21.75 10.42 -4.67
C PRO A 170 -22.04 10.01 -3.22
N ASP A 171 -22.54 10.96 -2.43
CA ASP A 171 -22.91 10.69 -1.04
C ASP A 171 -23.88 9.49 -0.95
N GLY A 172 -23.54 8.56 -0.05
CA GLY A 172 -24.30 7.32 0.12
C GLY A 172 -23.60 6.24 0.92
N ASP A 173 -24.43 5.34 1.46
CA ASP A 173 -24.03 4.10 2.11
C ASP A 173 -24.35 2.91 1.18
N TYR A 174 -23.31 2.34 0.59
CA TYR A 174 -23.39 1.33 -0.46
C TYR A 174 -23.14 -0.06 0.13
N VAL A 175 -24.22 -0.75 0.49
CA VAL A 175 -24.18 -2.14 0.96
C VAL A 175 -23.89 -3.08 -0.21
N VAL A 176 -22.94 -4.01 -0.04
CA VAL A 176 -22.60 -5.04 -1.03
C VAL A 176 -22.55 -6.43 -0.38
N GLY A 177 -22.66 -7.47 -1.20
CA GLY A 177 -22.56 -8.87 -0.75
C GLY A 177 -23.80 -9.45 -0.08
N THR A 178 -24.97 -8.89 -0.37
CA THR A 178 -26.25 -9.32 0.20
C THR A 178 -27.28 -9.64 -0.88
N LEU A 179 -28.26 -10.48 -0.56
CA LEU A 179 -29.36 -10.82 -1.48
C LEU A 179 -30.43 -9.71 -1.56
N ASP A 180 -30.65 -9.02 -0.45
CA ASP A 180 -31.77 -8.11 -0.23
C ASP A 180 -31.41 -6.93 0.68
N GLY A 181 -30.12 -6.60 0.76
CA GLY A 181 -29.61 -5.62 1.71
C GLY A 181 -29.43 -6.14 3.13
N VAL A 182 -29.94 -7.35 3.45
CA VAL A 182 -29.90 -7.92 4.82
C VAL A 182 -29.22 -9.27 4.87
N ARG A 183 -29.65 -10.25 4.08
CA ARG A 183 -29.14 -11.63 4.12
C ARG A 183 -27.85 -11.77 3.30
N ARG A 184 -26.90 -12.58 3.78
CA ARG A 184 -25.66 -12.90 3.05
C ARG A 184 -25.99 -13.55 1.72
N ASP A 185 -25.36 -13.08 0.65
CA ASP A 185 -25.36 -13.79 -0.63
C ASP A 185 -24.27 -14.88 -0.60
N PRO A 186 -24.63 -16.18 -0.62
CA PRO A 186 -23.65 -17.27 -0.61
C PRO A 186 -22.86 -17.38 -1.92
N SER A 187 -23.33 -16.75 -2.99
CA SER A 187 -22.68 -16.71 -4.30
C SER A 187 -21.87 -15.42 -4.53
N TYR A 188 -21.80 -14.55 -3.53
CA TYR A 188 -21.06 -13.30 -3.65
C TYR A 188 -19.58 -13.57 -3.97
N GLN A 189 -19.08 -12.77 -4.90
CA GLN A 189 -17.66 -12.67 -5.23
C GLN A 189 -17.26 -11.20 -5.09
N ALA A 190 -15.99 -10.96 -4.80
CA ALA A 190 -15.46 -9.60 -4.72
C ALA A 190 -15.76 -8.80 -6.00
N ILE A 191 -15.87 -7.49 -5.87
CA ILE A 191 -16.01 -6.60 -7.02
C ILE A 191 -14.63 -6.44 -7.67
N THR A 192 -14.44 -7.05 -8.83
CA THR A 192 -13.17 -6.99 -9.55
C THR A 192 -12.89 -5.60 -10.10
N LEU A 193 -11.75 -5.01 -9.74
CA LEU A 193 -11.25 -3.77 -10.33
C LEU A 193 -10.36 -4.07 -11.53
N THR A 194 -10.49 -3.25 -12.56
CA THR A 194 -9.85 -3.42 -13.86
C THR A 194 -8.82 -2.34 -14.14
N SER A 195 -7.92 -2.58 -15.11
CA SER A 195 -6.86 -1.64 -15.43
C SER A 195 -7.39 -0.27 -15.87
N GLY A 196 -6.75 0.80 -15.42
CA GLY A 196 -7.10 2.18 -15.77
C GLY A 196 -8.34 2.72 -15.05
N LEU A 197 -8.83 2.06 -14.00
CA LEU A 197 -9.93 2.55 -13.19
C LEU A 197 -9.49 3.50 -12.08
N ILE A 198 -10.28 4.55 -11.90
CA ILE A 198 -10.29 5.38 -10.71
C ILE A 198 -11.64 5.19 -10.03
N VAL A 199 -11.64 4.74 -8.78
CA VAL A 199 -12.81 4.68 -7.91
C VAL A 199 -12.74 5.88 -6.98
N GLU A 200 -13.68 6.80 -7.11
CA GLU A 200 -13.66 8.10 -6.43
C GLU A 200 -14.95 8.30 -5.64
N GLY A 201 -14.85 8.50 -4.33
CA GLY A 201 -15.97 8.95 -3.50
C GLY A 201 -16.05 10.47 -3.35
N ALA A 202 -17.02 10.94 -2.57
CA ALA A 202 -17.19 12.35 -2.21
C ALA A 202 -16.39 12.76 -0.96
N GLY A 203 -15.74 11.80 -0.30
CA GLY A 203 -14.93 12.00 0.90
C GLY A 203 -14.92 10.74 1.78
N GLY A 204 -13.79 10.54 2.48
CA GLY A 204 -13.64 9.55 3.54
C GLY A 204 -13.82 10.21 4.92
N ASN A 205 -14.58 9.56 5.80
CA ASN A 205 -14.59 9.86 7.23
C ASN A 205 -14.82 8.57 8.02
N ALA A 206 -14.67 8.64 9.33
CA ALA A 206 -14.82 7.48 10.18
C ALA A 206 -15.34 7.83 11.56
N SER A 207 -15.87 6.82 12.24
CA SER A 207 -16.25 6.88 13.66
C SER A 207 -15.86 5.62 14.38
N VAL A 208 -15.54 5.71 15.66
CA VAL A 208 -15.20 4.56 16.49
C VAL A 208 -16.19 4.44 17.64
N SER A 209 -16.66 3.22 17.92
CA SER A 209 -17.77 2.96 18.85
C SER A 209 -17.45 3.30 20.31
N ASN A 210 -16.16 3.42 20.64
CA ASN A 210 -15.63 3.67 21.98
C ASN A 210 -15.24 5.13 22.23
N SER A 211 -15.52 6.06 21.30
CA SER A 211 -15.28 7.49 21.53
C SER A 211 -16.51 8.19 22.09
N ASN A 212 -16.32 9.10 23.05
CA ASN A 212 -17.37 10.05 23.47
C ASN A 212 -17.69 11.11 22.40
N LEU A 213 -17.21 10.91 21.17
CA LEU A 213 -17.41 11.83 20.05
C LEU A 213 -18.70 11.47 19.32
N PRO A 214 -19.41 12.46 18.74
CA PRO A 214 -20.55 12.20 17.88
C PRO A 214 -20.18 11.27 16.73
N TRP A 215 -21.07 10.36 16.37
CA TRP A 215 -20.90 9.52 15.19
C TRP A 215 -20.91 10.39 13.92
N ARG A 216 -19.78 10.38 13.22
CA ARG A 216 -19.54 10.94 11.89
C ARG A 216 -19.65 9.83 10.85
N ASN A 217 -20.66 9.93 10.00
CA ASN A 217 -20.74 9.07 8.81
C ASN A 217 -19.79 9.60 7.74
N SER A 218 -19.12 8.69 7.03
CA SER A 218 -18.44 9.05 5.78
C SER A 218 -19.46 9.55 4.76
N PRO A 219 -19.15 10.63 3.99
CA PRO A 219 -19.97 11.03 2.85
C PRO A 219 -20.20 9.87 1.88
N THR A 220 -19.13 9.12 1.57
CA THR A 220 -19.19 7.92 0.75
C THR A 220 -18.64 6.73 1.51
N ARG A 221 -19.43 5.66 1.61
CA ARG A 221 -19.01 4.39 2.21
C ARG A 221 -19.48 3.20 1.40
N ILE A 222 -18.59 2.25 1.14
CA ILE A 222 -18.95 0.91 0.67
C ILE A 222 -18.74 -0.06 1.83
N ARG A 223 -19.74 -0.88 2.14
CA ARG A 223 -19.66 -1.74 3.33
C ARG A 223 -20.19 -3.16 3.14
N LEU A 224 -19.55 -4.08 3.85
CA LEU A 224 -19.96 -5.47 4.02
C LEU A 224 -20.82 -5.60 5.28
N ARG A 225 -21.84 -6.46 5.23
CA ARG A 225 -22.68 -6.78 6.42
C ARG A 225 -22.32 -8.12 7.06
N HIS A 226 -21.63 -8.98 6.32
CA HIS A 226 -21.40 -10.37 6.69
C HIS A 226 -19.91 -10.70 6.64
N PRO A 227 -19.48 -11.75 7.37
CA PRO A 227 -18.11 -12.25 7.32
C PRO A 227 -17.77 -12.95 5.99
N ASP A 228 -16.47 -13.16 5.80
CA ASP A 228 -15.86 -13.89 4.68
C ASP A 228 -16.20 -13.28 3.31
N GLN A 229 -16.06 -11.95 3.22
CA GLN A 229 -16.32 -11.18 2.02
C GLN A 229 -15.23 -10.14 1.76
N THR A 230 -14.96 -9.89 0.50
CA THR A 230 -14.02 -8.85 0.04
C THR A 230 -14.81 -7.80 -0.72
N ILE A 231 -14.61 -6.50 -0.46
CA ILE A 231 -15.25 -5.45 -1.25
C ILE A 231 -14.65 -5.43 -2.66
N PHE A 232 -13.36 -5.10 -2.78
CA PHE A 232 -12.66 -5.00 -4.06
C PHE A 232 -11.57 -6.06 -4.21
N ARG A 233 -11.48 -6.65 -5.40
CA ARG A 233 -10.38 -7.54 -5.78
C ARG A 233 -9.62 -7.02 -6.98
N ILE A 234 -8.30 -7.08 -6.90
CA ILE A 234 -7.37 -6.78 -8.00
C ILE A 234 -6.67 -8.09 -8.36
N GLY A 235 -6.94 -8.59 -9.57
CA GLY A 235 -6.28 -9.78 -10.10
C GLY A 235 -4.92 -9.46 -10.72
N GLY A 236 -4.21 -10.49 -11.18
CA GLY A 236 -2.97 -10.30 -11.92
C GLY A 236 -3.15 -9.55 -13.27
N CYS A 237 -2.10 -9.13 -13.98
CA CYS A 237 -2.20 -8.33 -15.22
C CYS A 237 -2.95 -6.98 -15.09
N THR A 238 -3.21 -6.52 -13.87
CA THR A 238 -3.95 -5.27 -13.62
C THR A 238 -2.99 -4.12 -13.41
N ASN A 239 -3.23 -3.00 -14.08
CA ASN A 239 -2.37 -1.82 -13.97
C ASN A 239 -3.16 -0.55 -13.77
N LYS A 240 -2.61 0.41 -13.02
CA LYS A 240 -3.16 1.77 -12.86
C LYS A 240 -4.57 1.76 -12.25
N VAL A 241 -4.69 1.23 -11.05
CA VAL A 241 -5.94 1.34 -10.26
C VAL A 241 -5.75 2.36 -9.15
N VAL A 242 -6.70 3.27 -9.03
CA VAL A 242 -6.76 4.27 -7.95
C VAL A 242 -8.07 4.10 -7.19
N ILE A 243 -8.00 4.11 -5.87
CA ILE A 243 -9.17 4.21 -4.99
C ILE A 243 -8.96 5.44 -4.11
N ARG A 244 -9.94 6.34 -4.08
CA ARG A 244 -9.81 7.58 -3.31
C ARG A 244 -11.09 8.14 -2.74
N ASP A 245 -10.93 8.97 -1.71
CA ASP A 245 -11.96 9.82 -1.12
C ASP A 245 -13.21 9.04 -0.66
N MET A 246 -13.00 7.93 0.04
CA MET A 246 -14.13 7.08 0.50
C MET A 246 -13.80 6.25 1.74
N GLU A 247 -14.83 5.67 2.34
CA GLU A 247 -14.71 4.66 3.39
C GLU A 247 -14.99 3.25 2.84
N LEU A 248 -14.11 2.30 3.15
CA LEU A 248 -14.29 0.87 2.93
C LEU A 248 -14.46 0.19 4.30
N MET A 249 -15.64 -0.37 4.53
CA MET A 249 -16.03 -0.85 5.85
C MET A 249 -16.37 -2.35 5.86
N GLY A 250 -15.80 -3.08 6.81
CA GLY A 250 -16.25 -4.43 7.13
C GLY A 250 -17.58 -4.43 7.91
N ASN A 251 -18.03 -5.62 8.29
CA ASN A 251 -19.18 -5.77 9.19
C ASN A 251 -18.88 -5.10 10.53
N SER A 252 -19.79 -4.24 10.99
CA SER A 252 -19.51 -3.36 12.13
C SER A 252 -20.63 -3.28 13.15
N GLU A 253 -20.26 -3.37 14.42
CA GLU A 253 -21.16 -3.11 15.55
C GLU A 253 -21.76 -1.70 15.54
N LEU A 254 -21.07 -0.73 14.91
CA LEU A 254 -21.59 0.64 14.75
C LEU A 254 -22.95 0.65 14.03
N TYR A 255 -23.20 -0.35 13.20
CA TYR A 255 -24.43 -0.53 12.43
C TYR A 255 -25.27 -1.70 12.92
N GLY A 256 -25.02 -2.17 14.16
CA GLY A 256 -25.73 -3.30 14.75
C GLY A 256 -25.40 -4.65 14.12
N GLU A 257 -24.23 -4.77 13.47
CA GLU A 257 -23.78 -5.99 12.80
C GLU A 257 -22.85 -6.80 13.70
N ALA A 258 -22.68 -8.09 13.39
CA ALA A 258 -21.87 -8.99 14.22
C ALA A 258 -20.43 -8.47 14.40
N ARG A 259 -19.85 -8.71 15.58
CA ARG A 259 -18.46 -8.36 15.88
C ARG A 259 -17.48 -8.98 14.88
N ARG A 260 -16.40 -8.24 14.61
CA ARG A 260 -15.24 -8.60 13.78
C ARG A 260 -14.42 -9.80 14.31
N ASP A 261 -14.87 -10.55 15.32
CA ASP A 261 -13.98 -11.38 16.13
C ASP A 261 -13.26 -12.53 15.38
N SER A 262 -13.70 -12.87 14.16
CA SER A 262 -13.05 -13.89 13.31
C SER A 262 -13.20 -13.71 11.79
N THR A 263 -13.68 -12.56 11.33
CA THR A 263 -14.30 -12.42 10.01
C THR A 263 -13.27 -12.14 8.92
N ARG A 264 -13.05 -13.02 7.92
CA ARG A 264 -12.11 -12.82 6.79
C ARG A 264 -12.59 -11.76 5.80
N ASN A 265 -12.75 -10.54 6.30
CA ASN A 265 -13.28 -9.41 5.56
C ASN A 265 -12.16 -8.48 5.10
N TYR A 266 -12.13 -8.21 3.81
CA TYR A 266 -11.07 -7.42 3.18
C TYR A 266 -11.63 -6.22 2.45
N GLY A 267 -11.01 -5.06 2.65
CA GLY A 267 -11.35 -3.84 1.90
C GLY A 267 -10.91 -3.99 0.45
N VAL A 268 -9.62 -4.26 0.28
CA VAL A 268 -9.00 -4.54 -1.01
C VAL A 268 -8.16 -5.80 -0.91
N GLU A 269 -8.39 -6.76 -1.80
CA GLU A 269 -7.61 -7.98 -1.94
C GLU A 269 -6.86 -7.97 -3.29
N GLY A 270 -5.54 -7.93 -3.26
CA GLY A 270 -4.69 -8.13 -4.43
C GLY A 270 -4.22 -9.57 -4.47
N LEU A 271 -4.52 -10.25 -5.58
CA LEU A 271 -4.26 -11.67 -5.73
C LEU A 271 -3.75 -12.00 -7.15
N GLY A 272 -2.59 -12.62 -7.23
CA GLY A 272 -2.07 -13.12 -8.50
C GLY A 272 -1.04 -14.22 -8.30
N LYS A 273 -0.68 -14.88 -9.41
CA LYS A 273 0.36 -15.90 -9.46
C LYS A 273 1.15 -15.80 -10.74
N TRP A 274 2.45 -16.08 -10.67
CA TRP A 274 3.25 -16.31 -11.87
C TRP A 274 2.84 -17.63 -12.50
N LEU A 275 2.57 -17.63 -13.80
CA LEU A 275 2.11 -18.84 -14.51
C LEU A 275 3.18 -19.30 -15.48
N LYS A 276 3.52 -20.59 -15.42
CA LYS A 276 4.27 -21.29 -16.47
C LYS A 276 3.29 -22.16 -17.24
N ASP A 277 3.15 -21.94 -18.55
CA ASP A 277 2.31 -22.80 -19.38
C ASP A 277 2.93 -24.20 -19.42
N PRO A 278 2.23 -25.23 -18.92
CA PRO A 278 2.77 -26.58 -18.80
C PRO A 278 3.03 -27.25 -20.16
N ARG A 279 2.50 -26.72 -21.27
CA ARG A 279 2.61 -27.33 -22.61
C ARG A 279 3.85 -26.90 -23.37
N ASN A 280 4.32 -25.67 -23.14
CA ASN A 280 5.44 -25.08 -23.89
C ASN A 280 6.51 -24.47 -22.96
N GLY A 281 6.28 -24.50 -21.64
CA GLY A 281 7.19 -23.93 -20.65
C GLY A 281 7.26 -22.41 -20.66
N MET A 282 6.43 -21.71 -21.45
CA MET A 282 6.43 -20.26 -21.52
C MET A 282 5.88 -19.66 -20.24
N GLU A 283 6.60 -18.67 -19.72
CA GLU A 283 6.19 -17.92 -18.54
C GLU A 283 5.29 -16.76 -18.97
N SER A 284 4.14 -16.63 -18.31
CA SER A 284 3.24 -15.48 -18.48
C SER A 284 3.38 -14.58 -17.25
N PRO A 285 4.02 -13.42 -17.38
CA PRO A 285 4.12 -12.46 -16.29
C PRO A 285 2.73 -11.90 -16.01
N ASN A 286 2.11 -12.40 -14.96
CA ASN A 286 0.80 -11.96 -14.48
C ASN A 286 0.94 -10.82 -13.45
N SER A 287 2.04 -10.09 -13.51
CA SER A 287 2.37 -8.98 -12.60
C SER A 287 1.31 -7.90 -12.62
N SER A 288 1.21 -7.15 -11.53
CA SER A 288 0.24 -6.09 -11.33
C SER A 288 0.95 -4.87 -10.79
N GLN A 289 0.70 -3.69 -11.35
CA GLN A 289 1.54 -2.53 -11.10
C GLN A 289 0.78 -1.21 -11.07
N ILE A 290 1.33 -0.22 -10.36
CA ILE A 290 0.84 1.16 -10.31
C ILE A 290 -0.53 1.23 -9.61
N PHE A 291 -0.49 1.25 -8.29
CA PHE A 291 -1.68 1.29 -7.44
C PHE A 291 -1.64 2.49 -6.51
N ARG A 292 -2.78 3.16 -6.33
CA ARG A 292 -2.89 4.28 -5.39
C ARG A 292 -4.12 4.17 -4.52
N PHE A 293 -3.92 4.36 -3.23
CA PHE A 293 -4.97 4.51 -2.23
C PHE A 293 -4.78 5.89 -1.60
N GLU A 294 -5.68 6.81 -1.90
CA GLU A 294 -5.53 8.24 -1.55
C GLU A 294 -6.74 8.69 -0.70
N ASN A 295 -6.53 9.15 0.53
CA ASN A 295 -7.63 9.61 1.40
C ASN A 295 -8.74 8.56 1.59
N VAL A 296 -8.34 7.29 1.76
CA VAL A 296 -9.27 6.17 1.99
C VAL A 296 -9.29 5.81 3.47
N THR A 297 -10.49 5.67 4.02
CA THR A 297 -10.67 5.09 5.35
C THR A 297 -10.95 3.60 5.22
N PHE A 298 -10.12 2.76 5.84
CA PHE A 298 -10.34 1.32 5.96
C PHE A 298 -10.75 1.00 7.38
N GLN A 299 -11.96 0.47 7.57
CA GLN A 299 -12.52 0.32 8.91
C GLN A 299 -13.16 -1.04 9.20
N ASN A 300 -12.89 -1.61 10.37
CA ASN A 300 -13.53 -2.85 10.87
C ASN A 300 -13.31 -4.07 9.96
N LEU A 301 -12.16 -4.15 9.30
CA LEU A 301 -11.80 -5.27 8.42
C LEU A 301 -10.84 -6.24 9.11
N ASP A 302 -10.76 -7.50 8.64
CA ASP A 302 -9.58 -8.33 8.96
C ASP A 302 -8.36 -7.69 8.34
N ARG A 303 -8.47 -7.30 7.07
CA ARG A 303 -7.40 -6.62 6.34
C ARG A 303 -7.93 -5.43 5.57
N GLY A 304 -7.34 -4.26 5.78
CA GLY A 304 -7.64 -3.08 4.98
C GLY A 304 -7.22 -3.32 3.52
N ILE A 305 -5.91 -3.51 3.35
CA ILE A 305 -5.28 -3.91 2.09
C ILE A 305 -4.61 -5.27 2.32
N TYR A 306 -5.01 -6.27 1.55
CA TYR A 306 -4.45 -7.62 1.61
C TYR A 306 -3.86 -8.03 0.27
N ILE A 307 -2.54 -8.07 0.18
CA ILE A 307 -1.85 -8.50 -1.03
C ILE A 307 -1.14 -9.81 -0.76
N HIS A 308 -1.47 -10.83 -1.55
CA HIS A 308 -0.85 -12.14 -1.43
C HIS A 308 -0.82 -12.89 -2.75
N ASN A 309 0.13 -13.81 -2.84
CA ASN A 309 0.20 -14.72 -3.96
C ASN A 309 -0.95 -15.75 -3.90
N ALA A 310 -1.49 -16.11 -5.06
CA ALA A 310 -2.40 -17.24 -5.17
C ALA A 310 -1.54 -18.51 -5.08
N ASN A 311 -1.54 -19.12 -3.91
CA ASN A 311 -0.77 -20.35 -3.65
C ASN A 311 -1.02 -21.39 -4.74
N ASP A 312 0.05 -21.93 -5.32
CA ASP A 312 0.00 -23.16 -6.10
C ASP A 312 0.28 -24.33 -5.13
N ASP A 313 -0.68 -25.23 -4.97
CA ASP A 313 -0.55 -26.39 -4.07
C ASP A 313 0.64 -27.31 -4.42
N LYS A 314 1.20 -27.16 -5.63
CA LYS A 314 2.36 -27.91 -6.12
C LYS A 314 3.67 -27.14 -5.99
N CYS A 315 3.60 -25.89 -5.57
CA CYS A 315 4.76 -25.07 -5.39
C CYS A 315 5.60 -25.53 -4.19
N THR A 316 6.91 -25.65 -4.38
CA THR A 316 7.86 -25.71 -3.26
C THR A 316 8.39 -24.30 -2.98
N GLY A 317 8.54 -23.92 -1.71
CA GLY A 317 9.00 -22.57 -1.33
C GLY A 317 10.41 -22.19 -1.81
N GLN A 318 11.11 -23.08 -2.51
CA GLN A 318 12.40 -22.84 -3.16
C GLN A 318 12.27 -22.40 -4.62
N ASP A 319 11.12 -22.64 -5.26
CA ASP A 319 10.91 -22.30 -6.66
C ASP A 319 10.58 -20.81 -6.79
N GLN A 320 11.49 -20.06 -7.41
CA GLN A 320 11.36 -18.61 -7.60
C GLN A 320 10.01 -18.23 -8.21
N VAL A 321 9.53 -19.01 -9.19
CA VAL A 321 8.21 -18.84 -9.85
C VAL A 321 7.07 -18.67 -8.84
N CYS A 322 7.11 -19.39 -7.72
CA CYS A 322 6.05 -19.33 -6.73
C CYS A 322 5.97 -18.06 -5.93
N SER A 323 7.01 -17.25 -5.98
CA SER A 323 7.10 -15.99 -5.27
C SER A 323 7.39 -14.82 -6.20
N SER A 324 7.52 -15.09 -7.51
CA SER A 324 7.78 -14.13 -8.58
C SER A 324 6.60 -13.23 -8.94
N TRP A 325 5.38 -13.49 -8.45
CA TRP A 325 4.28 -12.55 -8.72
C TRP A 325 4.58 -11.19 -8.08
N GLN A 326 4.39 -10.15 -8.86
CA GLN A 326 4.77 -8.79 -8.50
C GLN A 326 3.52 -7.93 -8.31
N PHE A 327 3.57 -7.10 -7.27
CA PHE A 327 2.56 -6.11 -6.96
C PHE A 327 3.26 -4.77 -6.67
N ASP A 328 3.63 -4.08 -7.73
CA ASP A 328 4.64 -3.00 -7.71
C ASP A 328 4.04 -1.59 -7.79
N TYR A 329 4.86 -0.62 -7.41
CA TYR A 329 4.55 0.82 -7.48
C TYR A 329 3.25 1.17 -6.75
N VAL A 330 3.20 0.79 -5.47
CA VAL A 330 2.03 1.01 -4.61
C VAL A 330 2.23 2.26 -3.79
N LEU A 331 1.28 3.19 -3.87
CA LEU A 331 1.19 4.37 -3.01
C LEU A 331 -0.02 4.24 -2.08
N VAL A 332 0.22 4.39 -0.78
CA VAL A 332 -0.83 4.57 0.23
C VAL A 332 -0.61 5.94 0.85
N ASP A 333 -1.50 6.89 0.61
CA ASP A 333 -1.31 8.29 1.03
C ASP A 333 -2.56 8.86 1.69
N HIS A 334 -2.38 9.55 2.82
CA HIS A 334 -3.46 10.12 3.63
C HIS A 334 -4.56 9.10 4.01
N CYS A 335 -4.21 7.81 4.12
CA CYS A 335 -5.17 6.77 4.46
C CYS A 335 -5.34 6.61 5.98
N HIS A 336 -6.55 6.31 6.41
CA HIS A 336 -6.89 6.04 7.80
C HIS A 336 -7.29 4.59 7.99
N PHE A 337 -6.54 3.84 8.79
CA PHE A 337 -6.82 2.44 9.09
C PHE A 337 -7.31 2.33 10.52
N LEU A 338 -8.59 2.03 10.71
CA LEU A 338 -9.25 2.09 12.01
C LEU A 338 -9.90 0.77 12.35
N ASN A 339 -9.54 0.19 13.50
CA ASN A 339 -10.08 -1.08 13.94
C ASN A 339 -9.98 -2.16 12.86
N ASN A 340 -8.84 -2.25 12.18
CA ASN A 340 -8.52 -3.43 11.37
C ASN A 340 -7.78 -4.46 12.24
N LYS A 341 -7.83 -5.75 11.89
CA LYS A 341 -6.95 -6.74 12.54
C LYS A 341 -5.53 -6.63 11.98
N THR A 342 -5.39 -6.44 10.68
CA THR A 342 -4.16 -5.99 10.06
C THR A 342 -4.51 -4.86 9.11
N ALA A 343 -3.86 -3.71 9.18
CA ALA A 343 -4.23 -2.64 8.25
C ALA A 343 -3.76 -2.96 6.83
N ILE A 344 -2.48 -3.30 6.69
CA ILE A 344 -1.84 -3.65 5.43
C ILE A 344 -1.10 -4.98 5.61
N TRP A 345 -1.39 -5.96 4.76
CA TRP A 345 -0.66 -7.22 4.68
C TRP A 345 -0.05 -7.38 3.30
N VAL A 346 1.26 -7.63 3.23
CA VAL A 346 2.00 -7.81 1.97
C VAL A 346 2.75 -9.15 1.96
N ASP A 347 2.51 -9.97 0.95
CA ASP A 347 3.23 -11.23 0.67
C ASP A 347 3.60 -11.35 -0.82
N THR A 348 4.58 -10.56 -1.25
CA THR A 348 5.06 -10.48 -2.65
C THR A 348 6.54 -10.09 -2.66
N GLN A 349 7.42 -10.82 -3.38
CA GLN A 349 8.88 -10.67 -3.22
C GLN A 349 9.52 -9.49 -3.97
N ASN A 350 8.95 -9.09 -5.11
CA ASN A 350 9.36 -7.87 -5.80
C ASN A 350 8.25 -6.86 -5.59
N THR A 351 8.57 -5.78 -4.87
CA THR A 351 7.62 -4.72 -4.53
C THR A 351 8.34 -3.42 -4.26
N ASP A 352 7.71 -2.33 -4.69
CA ASP A 352 8.09 -0.95 -4.34
C ASP A 352 6.88 -0.24 -3.73
N TRP A 353 6.86 -0.17 -2.40
CA TRP A 353 5.75 0.43 -1.66
C TRP A 353 6.17 1.75 -1.02
N LYS A 354 5.32 2.76 -1.17
CA LYS A 354 5.40 4.01 -0.43
C LYS A 354 4.12 4.22 0.37
N ILE A 355 4.27 4.37 1.68
CA ILE A 355 3.19 4.65 2.63
C ILE A 355 3.45 6.01 3.24
N THR A 356 2.56 6.98 3.04
CA THR A 356 2.71 8.37 3.49
C THR A 356 1.50 8.89 4.23
N ASN A 357 1.75 9.79 5.18
CA ASN A 357 0.72 10.60 5.85
C ASN A 357 -0.47 9.77 6.40
N SER A 358 -0.21 8.52 6.78
CA SER A 358 -1.26 7.55 7.08
C SER A 358 -1.30 7.24 8.57
N VAL A 359 -2.50 6.98 9.08
CA VAL A 359 -2.74 6.70 10.50
C VAL A 359 -3.25 5.28 10.66
N PHE A 360 -2.68 4.57 11.62
CA PHE A 360 -3.00 3.18 11.94
C PHE A 360 -3.48 3.09 13.39
N ASN A 361 -4.79 2.95 13.59
CA ASN A 361 -5.39 2.78 14.91
C ASN A 361 -5.98 1.37 15.06
N TYR A 362 -5.41 0.58 15.96
CA TYR A 362 -5.69 -0.85 16.08
C TYR A 362 -5.76 -1.30 17.55
N THR A 363 -6.57 -2.32 17.85
CA THR A 363 -6.75 -2.85 19.21
C THR A 363 -6.20 -4.27 19.34
N ALA A 364 -5.44 -4.54 20.41
CA ALA A 364 -4.81 -5.84 20.65
C ALA A 364 -5.72 -6.91 21.27
N GLN A 365 -6.97 -6.57 21.64
CA GLN A 365 -7.88 -7.50 22.34
C GLN A 365 -8.17 -8.78 21.53
N ASN A 366 -7.89 -8.78 20.22
CA ASN A 366 -7.90 -9.96 19.36
C ASN A 366 -6.50 -10.08 18.70
N ALA A 367 -5.74 -11.12 19.03
CA ALA A 367 -4.33 -11.28 18.64
C ALA A 367 -4.03 -11.16 17.13
N PRO A 368 -2.83 -10.65 16.77
CA PRO A 368 -2.37 -9.28 17.02
C PRO A 368 -2.97 -8.32 15.98
N GLY A 369 -3.48 -7.18 16.48
CA GLY A 369 -3.88 -6.02 15.68
C GLY A 369 -2.65 -5.34 15.09
N ASP A 370 -2.12 -5.76 13.95
CA ASP A 370 -0.91 -5.17 13.36
C ASP A 370 -1.25 -3.97 12.44
N GLY A 371 -0.43 -2.93 12.44
CA GLY A 371 -0.51 -1.88 11.43
C GLY A 371 -0.12 -2.45 10.07
N ILE A 372 1.16 -2.65 9.86
CA ILE A 372 1.71 -3.16 8.61
C ILE A 372 2.36 -4.51 8.90
N ARG A 373 1.88 -5.57 8.24
CA ARG A 373 2.49 -6.89 8.26
C ARG A 373 3.15 -7.18 6.91
N ILE A 374 4.46 -7.32 6.95
CA ILE A 374 5.30 -7.63 5.79
C ILE A 374 5.69 -9.10 5.90
N GLN A 375 4.94 -9.97 5.24
CA GLN A 375 5.32 -11.36 5.13
C GLN A 375 6.50 -11.52 4.17
N LYS A 376 6.41 -10.87 3.00
CA LYS A 376 7.50 -10.72 2.02
C LYS A 376 7.34 -9.40 1.28
N ALA A 377 8.45 -8.67 1.10
CA ALA A 377 8.53 -7.47 0.26
C ALA A 377 9.95 -7.26 -0.28
N GLY A 378 10.08 -6.62 -1.43
CA GLY A 378 11.37 -6.20 -1.98
C GLY A 378 11.88 -4.94 -1.27
N SER A 379 11.13 -3.85 -1.40
CA SER A 379 11.42 -2.57 -0.78
C SER A 379 10.16 -1.89 -0.24
N MET A 380 10.29 -1.14 0.86
CA MET A 380 9.21 -0.33 1.39
C MET A 380 9.74 0.96 2.03
N LEU A 381 9.11 2.08 1.70
CA LEU A 381 9.27 3.38 2.35
C LEU A 381 8.01 3.71 3.14
N ILE A 382 8.17 4.01 4.42
CA ILE A 382 7.11 4.51 5.30
C ILE A 382 7.52 5.91 5.75
N GLU A 383 6.68 6.91 5.49
CA GLU A 383 7.00 8.31 5.73
C GLU A 383 5.82 9.03 6.41
N GLN A 384 6.10 9.86 7.42
CA GLN A 384 5.10 10.67 8.13
C GLN A 384 3.85 9.88 8.58
N SER A 385 4.03 8.62 8.98
CA SER A 385 2.92 7.73 9.32
C SER A 385 2.97 7.34 10.79
N TRP A 386 1.79 7.17 11.40
CA TRP A 386 1.68 6.97 12.84
C TRP A 386 0.81 5.77 13.19
N GLY A 387 1.32 4.87 14.03
CA GLY A 387 0.60 3.71 14.52
C GLY A 387 0.32 3.74 16.02
N GLY A 388 -0.83 3.22 16.45
CA GLY A 388 -1.10 3.12 17.88
C GLY A 388 -2.44 2.52 18.27
N GLY A 389 -2.61 2.35 19.57
CA GLY A 389 -3.88 2.01 20.20
C GLY A 389 -4.68 3.25 20.62
N TYR A 390 -5.90 3.03 21.14
CA TYR A 390 -6.77 4.11 21.59
C TYR A 390 -6.33 4.71 22.93
N ASP A 391 -5.83 3.89 23.85
CA ASP A 391 -5.45 4.31 25.20
C ASP A 391 -4.32 3.44 25.78
N TYR A 392 -3.73 3.91 26.89
CA TYR A 392 -2.60 3.25 27.58
C TYR A 392 -3.01 2.14 28.56
N ALA A 393 -4.31 1.89 28.81
CA ALA A 393 -4.78 1.08 29.93
C ALA A 393 -5.57 -0.19 29.53
N ALA A 394 -6.47 -0.10 28.55
CA ALA A 394 -7.38 -1.17 28.14
C ALA A 394 -7.46 -1.36 26.61
N GLY A 395 -7.05 -0.33 25.84
CA GLY A 395 -7.11 -0.27 24.37
C GLY A 395 -5.74 -0.29 23.69
N ILE A 396 -4.74 -0.96 24.28
CA ILE A 396 -3.38 -1.09 23.72
C ILE A 396 -3.45 -1.78 22.35
N GLY A 397 -2.75 -1.24 21.35
CA GLY A 397 -2.64 -1.80 20.00
C GLY A 397 -1.65 -2.96 19.88
N GLY A 398 -1.62 -3.66 18.74
CA GLY A 398 -0.62 -4.70 18.44
C GLY A 398 0.72 -4.10 18.01
N THR A 399 1.25 -4.55 16.87
CA THR A 399 2.54 -4.13 16.33
C THR A 399 2.33 -3.08 15.25
N PHE A 400 3.00 -1.92 15.30
CA PHE A 400 2.91 -0.97 14.19
C PHE A 400 3.49 -1.58 12.90
N ILE A 401 4.72 -2.09 12.97
CA ILE A 401 5.38 -2.74 11.82
C ILE A 401 5.85 -4.14 12.23
N TYR A 402 5.31 -5.17 11.59
CA TYR A 402 5.69 -6.57 11.76
C TYR A 402 6.37 -7.07 10.49
N VAL A 403 7.60 -7.57 10.59
CA VAL A 403 8.42 -7.98 9.44
C VAL A 403 8.82 -9.45 9.56
N ASP A 404 8.45 -10.25 8.56
CA ASP A 404 8.97 -11.61 8.37
C ASP A 404 10.18 -11.61 7.43
N THR A 405 10.08 -10.97 6.25
CA THR A 405 11.18 -10.88 5.27
C THR A 405 11.01 -9.64 4.40
N ILE A 406 12.06 -8.82 4.30
CA ILE A 406 12.11 -7.63 3.43
C ILE A 406 13.53 -7.33 2.93
N GLY A 407 13.69 -6.98 1.66
CA GLY A 407 15.00 -6.55 1.16
C GLY A 407 15.48 -5.27 1.85
N THR A 408 14.69 -4.20 1.76
CA THR A 408 14.97 -2.92 2.43
C THR A 408 13.71 -2.27 3.00
N LEU A 409 13.80 -1.77 4.23
CA LEU A 409 12.75 -0.98 4.88
C LEU A 409 13.31 0.36 5.30
N THR A 410 12.72 1.46 4.82
CA THR A 410 13.06 2.81 5.26
C THR A 410 11.87 3.46 5.93
N ILE A 411 12.07 4.00 7.13
CA ILE A 411 11.03 4.64 7.94
C ILE A 411 11.49 6.06 8.25
N VAL A 412 10.71 7.06 7.84
CA VAL A 412 11.08 8.49 7.93
C VAL A 412 10.01 9.26 8.67
N SER A 413 10.40 10.03 9.69
CA SER A 413 9.51 10.94 10.45
C SER A 413 8.19 10.29 10.88
N SER A 414 8.24 8.99 11.17
CA SER A 414 7.09 8.15 11.50
C SER A 414 7.19 7.71 12.96
N GLY A 415 6.09 7.26 13.54
CA GLY A 415 6.09 6.95 14.95
C GLY A 415 5.04 5.97 15.38
N SER A 416 5.15 5.55 16.63
CA SER A 416 4.06 4.79 17.27
C SER A 416 4.01 5.03 18.76
N GLU A 417 2.80 4.94 19.28
CA GLU A 417 2.47 5.03 20.70
C GLU A 417 1.32 4.08 21.05
N ARG A 418 1.24 3.63 22.30
CA ARG A 418 0.09 2.85 22.81
C ARG A 418 -0.07 1.52 22.07
N GLY A 419 0.99 1.01 21.46
CA GLY A 419 1.08 -0.32 20.88
C GLY A 419 1.81 -1.28 21.82
N LYS A 420 1.71 -2.58 21.54
CA LYS A 420 2.61 -3.58 22.15
C LYS A 420 4.02 -3.39 21.64
N ARG A 421 4.17 -3.03 20.37
CA ARG A 421 5.44 -2.90 19.67
C ARG A 421 5.35 -1.85 18.56
N SER A 422 6.41 -1.06 18.43
CA SER A 422 6.66 -0.19 17.29
C SER A 422 7.16 -0.97 16.08
N LEU A 423 8.12 -1.87 16.30
CA LEU A 423 8.69 -2.71 15.26
C LEU A 423 8.98 -4.10 15.85
N TYR A 424 8.67 -5.13 15.07
CA TYR A 424 9.04 -6.50 15.37
C TYR A 424 9.58 -7.18 14.12
N THR A 425 10.74 -7.80 14.20
CA THR A 425 11.24 -8.69 13.14
C THR A 425 11.18 -10.14 13.61
N ASN A 426 10.64 -11.03 12.76
CA ASN A 426 10.41 -12.42 13.07
C ASN A 426 11.62 -13.30 12.71
N PRO A 427 12.29 -13.95 13.68
CA PRO A 427 13.49 -14.75 13.41
C PRO A 427 13.22 -16.01 12.59
N ALA A 428 11.95 -16.45 12.48
CA ALA A 428 11.57 -17.61 11.68
C ALA A 428 11.46 -17.29 10.18
N GLY A 429 11.27 -16.02 9.81
CA GLY A 429 11.46 -15.56 8.44
C GLY A 429 12.94 -15.62 8.10
N ALA A 430 13.31 -15.94 6.87
CA ALA A 430 14.71 -16.11 6.46
C ALA A 430 15.47 -14.77 6.37
N ILE A 431 15.45 -13.97 7.44
CA ILE A 431 16.09 -12.66 7.59
C ILE A 431 17.61 -12.87 7.55
N ARG A 432 18.18 -12.83 6.34
CA ARG A 432 19.62 -12.84 6.11
C ARG A 432 20.00 -11.58 5.33
N SER A 433 20.71 -10.67 6.01
CA SER A 433 21.29 -9.46 5.44
C SER A 433 20.27 -8.40 4.96
N GLU A 434 19.19 -8.23 5.71
CA GLU A 434 18.21 -7.15 5.46
C GLU A 434 18.68 -5.81 6.04
N MET A 435 18.22 -4.70 5.46
CA MET A 435 18.50 -3.35 5.97
C MET A 435 17.22 -2.65 6.41
N ILE A 436 17.17 -2.26 7.68
CA ILE A 436 16.11 -1.43 8.24
C ILE A 436 16.72 -0.09 8.62
N THR A 437 16.23 0.98 8.01
CA THR A 437 16.68 2.36 8.26
C THR A 437 15.56 3.17 8.89
N MET A 438 15.80 3.77 10.05
CA MET A 438 14.90 4.70 10.74
C MET A 438 15.53 6.10 10.75
N ILE A 439 14.79 7.10 10.27
CA ILE A 439 15.25 8.48 10.16
C ILE A 439 14.23 9.39 10.85
N GLY A 440 14.59 9.92 12.01
CA GLY A 440 13.71 10.72 12.84
C GLY A 440 12.50 9.95 13.35
N GLY A 441 11.52 10.69 13.88
CA GLY A 441 10.28 10.11 14.39
C GLY A 441 10.37 9.62 15.84
N GLY A 442 9.23 9.15 16.38
CA GLY A 442 9.09 8.79 17.79
C GLY A 442 8.50 7.40 17.99
N PHE A 443 9.28 6.51 18.62
CA PHE A 443 8.91 5.12 18.88
C PHE A 443 8.82 4.90 20.39
N GLY A 444 7.63 5.14 20.94
CA GLY A 444 7.37 5.01 22.38
C GLY A 444 7.24 3.57 22.85
N ASP A 445 6.87 2.66 21.95
CA ASP A 445 6.67 1.24 22.24
C ASP A 445 7.92 0.41 21.87
N LYS A 446 7.89 -0.90 22.18
CA LYS A 446 9.05 -1.78 21.96
C LYS A 446 9.42 -1.95 20.48
N VAL A 447 10.71 -1.92 20.20
CA VAL A 447 11.38 -2.27 18.96
C VAL A 447 12.15 -3.56 19.23
N GLU A 448 11.67 -4.68 18.72
CA GLU A 448 12.30 -5.99 18.85
C GLU A 448 12.95 -6.38 17.52
N LEU A 449 14.29 -6.40 17.49
CA LEU A 449 15.10 -6.71 16.32
C LEU A 449 15.71 -8.11 16.49
N ARG A 450 15.29 -9.04 15.66
CA ARG A 450 15.71 -10.44 15.66
C ARG A 450 16.24 -10.86 14.29
N GLY A 451 17.04 -11.93 14.27
CA GLY A 451 17.64 -12.47 13.05
C GLY A 451 18.93 -11.75 12.61
N TYR A 452 19.27 -11.80 11.32
CA TYR A 452 20.51 -11.24 10.78
C TYR A 452 20.22 -10.00 9.93
N LEU A 453 20.18 -8.83 10.57
CA LEU A 453 19.87 -7.56 9.90
C LEU A 453 20.83 -6.43 10.29
N ASN A 454 20.92 -5.44 9.41
CA ASN A 454 21.56 -4.16 9.66
C ASN A 454 20.49 -3.12 10.02
N PHE A 455 20.52 -2.67 11.27
CA PHE A 455 19.65 -1.62 11.76
C PHE A 455 20.40 -0.29 11.78
N ILE A 456 19.90 0.68 11.03
CA ILE A 456 20.44 2.03 10.97
C ILE A 456 19.39 2.96 11.55
N SER A 457 19.72 3.67 12.61
CA SER A 457 18.86 4.69 13.21
C SER A 457 19.56 6.03 13.22
N VAL A 458 18.85 7.07 12.79
CA VAL A 458 19.36 8.43 12.69
C VAL A 458 18.37 9.42 13.28
N GLY A 459 18.73 10.06 14.38
CA GLY A 459 17.96 11.12 15.02
C GLY A 459 16.57 10.70 15.51
N ALA A 460 16.35 9.41 15.77
CA ALA A 460 15.08 8.89 16.26
C ALA A 460 14.95 9.04 17.78
N PHE A 461 13.70 9.06 18.25
CA PHE A 461 13.36 9.10 19.66
C PHE A 461 12.78 7.77 20.12
N TYR A 462 13.26 7.28 21.26
CA TYR A 462 12.88 6.01 21.83
C TYR A 462 12.42 6.15 23.29
N GLY A 463 11.45 5.31 23.67
CA GLY A 463 11.07 5.10 25.06
C GLY A 463 12.22 4.53 25.92
N PRO A 464 12.04 4.47 27.25
CA PRO A 464 12.95 3.74 28.13
C PRO A 464 12.96 2.25 27.77
N ASP A 465 14.15 1.64 27.68
CA ASP A 465 14.34 0.19 27.44
C ASP A 465 13.48 -0.37 26.28
N SER A 466 13.26 0.45 25.27
CA SER A 466 12.33 0.14 24.19
C SER A 466 13.00 -0.56 23.01
N ILE A 467 14.30 -0.83 23.03
CA ILE A 467 14.97 -1.54 21.93
C ILE A 467 15.67 -2.80 22.45
N ASP A 468 15.18 -3.96 22.02
CA ASP A 468 15.72 -5.29 22.29
C ASP A 468 16.25 -5.87 20.97
N ALA A 469 17.54 -6.21 20.90
CA ALA A 469 18.19 -6.71 19.68
C ALA A 469 18.96 -8.01 19.89
N ASP A 470 18.76 -8.99 19.01
CA ASP A 470 19.52 -10.24 19.00
C ASP A 470 21.02 -9.96 18.75
N PRO A 471 21.95 -10.77 19.28
CA PRO A 471 23.40 -10.58 19.11
C PRO A 471 23.88 -10.55 17.65
N THR A 472 23.08 -11.10 16.72
CA THR A 472 23.34 -11.16 15.28
C THR A 472 22.93 -9.88 14.54
N VAL A 473 22.18 -8.99 15.19
CA VAL A 473 21.78 -7.70 14.63
C VAL A 473 22.94 -6.71 14.71
N THR A 474 23.25 -6.06 13.60
CA THR A 474 24.29 -5.03 13.54
C THR A 474 23.64 -3.65 13.62
N ILE A 475 24.11 -2.80 14.54
CA ILE A 475 23.44 -1.52 14.85
C ILE A 475 24.36 -0.34 14.53
N THR A 476 23.83 0.62 13.80
CA THR A 476 24.41 1.96 13.61
C THR A 476 23.41 3.00 14.12
N SER A 477 23.79 3.73 15.17
CA SER A 477 22.93 4.71 15.84
C SER A 477 23.58 6.09 15.78
N ASN A 478 22.93 7.06 15.14
CA ASN A 478 23.46 8.41 14.95
C ASN A 478 22.48 9.48 15.41
N GLY A 479 22.78 10.15 16.52
CA GLY A 479 21.97 11.23 17.07
C GLY A 479 20.68 10.76 17.78
N ASP A 480 20.50 9.45 17.97
CA ASP A 480 19.31 8.90 18.62
C ASP A 480 19.22 9.29 20.09
N ARG A 481 17.98 9.50 20.55
CA ARG A 481 17.68 9.88 21.93
C ARG A 481 16.81 8.81 22.57
N PHE A 482 17.18 8.42 23.78
CA PHE A 482 16.39 7.56 24.64
C PHE A 482 15.94 8.38 25.81
N CYS A 483 14.68 8.22 26.21
CA CYS A 483 14.07 9.02 27.26
C CYS A 483 14.12 10.52 26.92
N HIS A 484 13.02 11.03 26.39
CA HIS A 484 12.87 12.44 26.01
C HIS A 484 13.34 13.41 27.12
N ASP A 485 13.77 14.62 26.73
CA ASP A 485 13.98 15.72 27.70
C ASP A 485 12.73 15.86 28.58
N PRO A 486 12.87 15.75 29.92
CA PRO A 486 11.74 15.85 30.84
C PRO A 486 11.01 17.20 30.79
N ASN A 487 11.59 18.23 30.17
CA ASN A 487 10.94 19.53 29.94
C ASN A 487 9.95 19.52 28.76
N VAL A 488 10.06 18.57 27.83
CA VAL A 488 9.20 18.48 26.63
C VAL A 488 8.16 17.37 26.80
N PHE A 489 8.55 16.20 27.34
CA PHE A 489 7.64 15.11 27.69
C PHE A 489 8.04 14.49 29.04
N GLY A 490 7.63 15.13 30.14
CA GLY A 490 8.04 14.77 31.50
C GLY A 490 7.54 13.40 31.97
N GLY A 491 8.35 12.71 32.79
CA GLY A 491 7.91 11.58 33.61
C GLY A 491 8.13 10.17 33.05
N HIS A 492 8.68 10.03 31.85
CA HIS A 492 8.71 8.73 31.14
C HIS A 492 10.03 7.94 31.23
N CYS A 493 11.10 8.46 31.83
CA CYS A 493 12.36 7.72 31.94
C CYS A 493 12.45 6.91 33.24
N LYS A 494 11.54 5.97 33.43
CA LYS A 494 11.47 5.17 34.66
C LYS A 494 11.44 3.68 34.34
N ASP A 495 12.08 2.88 35.20
CA ASP A 495 11.97 1.43 35.17
C ASP A 495 10.57 0.96 35.64
N ALA A 496 10.33 -0.35 35.57
CA ALA A 496 9.06 -0.94 36.01
C ALA A 496 8.74 -0.72 37.51
N GLN A 497 9.74 -0.30 38.31
CA GLN A 497 9.61 0.03 39.73
C GLN A 497 9.48 1.55 39.96
N GLY A 498 9.37 2.35 38.89
CA GLY A 498 9.19 3.80 38.95
C GLY A 498 10.48 4.59 39.24
N ARG A 499 11.65 3.95 39.21
CA ARG A 499 12.95 4.58 39.45
C ARG A 499 13.52 5.13 38.14
N ALA A 500 14.22 6.26 38.21
CA ALA A 500 14.79 6.87 37.01
C ALA A 500 15.82 5.97 36.32
N LEU A 501 15.68 5.79 35.01
CA LEU A 501 16.68 5.13 34.18
C LEU A 501 17.78 6.13 33.84
N LEU A 502 18.94 5.98 34.50
CA LEU A 502 20.05 6.93 34.34
C LEU A 502 20.82 6.73 33.03
N ARG A 503 20.81 5.50 32.47
CA ARG A 503 21.58 5.10 31.27
C ARG A 503 20.75 4.31 30.26
N PRO A 504 19.61 4.84 29.78
CA PRO A 504 18.80 4.14 28.79
C PRO A 504 19.58 3.97 27.48
N ASN A 505 19.54 2.77 26.91
CA ASN A 505 20.26 2.40 25.69
C ASN A 505 19.63 1.19 24.99
N PHE A 506 20.19 0.78 23.85
CA PHE A 506 19.94 -0.51 23.22
C PHE A 506 20.25 -1.66 24.18
N ASN A 507 19.37 -2.67 24.22
CA ASN A 507 19.60 -3.92 24.90
C ASN A 507 19.99 -5.01 23.89
N GLY A 508 21.26 -5.42 23.89
CA GLY A 508 21.79 -6.40 22.95
C GLY A 508 22.25 -5.81 21.61
N GLY A 509 22.30 -6.67 20.58
CA GLY A 509 22.88 -6.33 19.27
C GLY A 509 24.40 -6.13 19.28
N ARG A 510 24.97 -6.10 18.07
CA ARG A 510 26.36 -5.73 17.81
C ARG A 510 26.42 -4.27 17.36
N MET A 511 26.71 -3.38 18.30
CA MET A 511 26.92 -1.96 17.99
C MET A 511 28.15 -1.76 17.12
N MET A 512 28.00 -1.18 15.93
CA MET A 512 29.11 -0.74 15.06
C MET A 512 29.48 0.70 15.33
N PHE A 513 28.47 1.55 15.55
CA PHE A 513 28.64 2.94 15.88
C PHE A 513 27.47 3.44 16.71
N GLN A 514 27.75 4.25 17.72
CA GLN A 514 26.77 5.00 18.48
C GLN A 514 27.30 6.39 18.82
N THR A 515 26.54 7.43 18.51
CA THR A 515 26.86 8.77 19.00
C THR A 515 26.71 8.88 20.51
N GLY A 516 27.64 9.59 21.13
CA GLY A 516 27.56 10.02 22.50
C GLY A 516 26.45 11.03 22.74
N ARG A 517 26.18 11.32 24.01
CA ARG A 517 25.23 12.35 24.43
C ARG A 517 25.77 13.11 25.62
N LEU A 518 25.39 14.39 25.73
CA LEU A 518 25.62 15.18 26.93
C LEU A 518 24.61 14.79 28.02
N PRO A 519 24.91 15.05 29.31
CA PRO A 519 23.92 14.90 30.38
C PRO A 519 22.70 15.80 30.15
N GLU A 520 21.51 15.28 30.42
CA GLU A 520 20.22 15.96 30.20
C GLU A 520 19.33 15.88 31.47
N GLY A 521 18.42 16.83 31.64
CA GLY A 521 17.59 16.93 32.86
C GLY A 521 18.34 17.42 34.11
N ARG A 522 17.67 17.36 35.28
CA ARG A 522 18.19 17.79 36.60
C ARG A 522 17.63 16.92 37.72
N GLY A 523 18.32 16.84 38.86
CA GLY A 523 17.85 16.11 40.05
C GLY A 523 17.58 14.62 39.78
N ASP A 524 16.49 14.11 40.34
CA ASP A 524 16.09 12.70 40.25
C ASP A 524 15.63 12.25 38.85
N THR A 525 15.56 13.16 37.88
CA THR A 525 15.24 12.86 36.47
C THR A 525 16.43 13.09 35.54
N ARG A 526 17.65 13.20 36.09
CA ARG A 526 18.87 13.42 35.30
C ARG A 526 19.25 12.16 34.52
N ILE A 527 19.45 12.32 33.23
CA ILE A 527 20.01 11.31 32.33
C ILE A 527 21.51 11.54 32.20
N GLU A 528 22.32 10.50 32.40
CA GLU A 528 23.78 10.62 32.31
C GLU A 528 24.26 10.71 30.86
N GLY A 529 25.31 11.52 30.67
CA GLY A 529 26.03 11.59 29.41
C GLY A 529 26.79 10.30 29.11
N ARG A 530 27.08 10.06 27.82
CA ARG A 530 27.90 8.93 27.37
C ARG A 530 28.82 9.35 26.22
N PRO A 531 30.02 8.78 26.10
CA PRO A 531 30.91 9.04 24.97
C PRO A 531 30.38 8.39 23.68
N ASN A 532 30.99 8.74 22.54
CA ASN A 532 30.81 7.99 21.29
C ASN A 532 31.33 6.55 21.47
N LEU A 533 30.66 5.59 20.85
CA LEU A 533 31.05 4.18 20.83
C LEU A 533 31.36 3.75 19.39
N PHE A 534 32.49 3.06 19.23
CA PHE A 534 32.88 2.37 18.00
C PHE A 534 32.99 0.87 18.29
N GLY A 535 32.36 0.06 17.44
CA GLY A 535 32.27 -1.39 17.58
C GLY A 535 33.52 -2.15 17.16
N TYR A 536 33.43 -3.48 17.20
CA TYR A 536 34.48 -4.39 16.75
C TYR A 536 34.57 -4.43 15.22
N ASN A 537 35.79 -4.51 14.67
CA ASN A 537 36.12 -4.53 13.23
C ASN A 537 35.99 -3.17 12.51
N VAL A 538 36.32 -2.08 13.19
CA VAL A 538 36.56 -0.79 12.52
C VAL A 538 37.98 -0.81 11.96
N GLU A 539 38.10 -0.79 10.63
CA GLU A 539 39.39 -0.64 9.97
C GLU A 539 39.72 0.84 9.80
N LEU A 540 40.68 1.32 10.59
CA LEU A 540 41.26 2.65 10.42
C LEU A 540 42.50 2.52 9.55
N ARG A 541 42.34 2.67 8.23
CA ARG A 541 43.42 2.42 7.25
C ARG A 541 44.61 3.38 7.38
N ASP A 542 44.47 4.48 8.12
CA ASP A 542 45.53 5.47 8.39
C ASP A 542 45.67 5.85 9.88
N GLY A 543 45.29 4.96 10.80
CA GLY A 543 45.39 5.22 12.24
C GLY A 543 45.60 3.96 13.06
N LEU A 544 46.73 3.89 13.77
CA LEU A 544 47.09 2.76 14.62
C LEU A 544 46.68 3.08 16.06
N MET A 545 45.38 2.95 16.39
CA MET A 545 45.04 2.76 17.81
C MET A 545 45.46 1.35 18.25
N GLN A 546 46.76 1.06 18.30
CA GLN A 546 47.28 -0.03 19.12
C GLN A 546 47.51 0.52 20.52
N TYR A 547 46.72 0.02 21.48
CA TYR A 547 47.00 0.10 22.90
C TYR A 547 48.07 -0.95 23.29
N ASP A 548 49.20 -1.02 22.59
CA ASP A 548 50.36 -1.73 23.13
C ASP A 548 51.16 -0.73 23.98
N PRO A 549 51.15 -0.89 25.32
CA PRO A 549 51.80 0.04 26.22
C PRO A 549 53.34 0.05 26.08
N ASN A 550 53.90 -0.85 25.27
CA ASN A 550 55.35 -0.95 25.04
C ASN A 550 55.83 -0.30 23.75
N ILE A 551 54.93 0.23 22.90
CA ILE A 551 55.32 0.89 21.65
C ILE A 551 56.17 2.14 21.92
N THR A 552 57.36 2.18 21.32
CA THR A 552 58.32 3.28 21.48
C THR A 552 58.26 4.26 20.30
N PHE A 553 58.93 5.41 20.43
CA PHE A 553 59.08 6.36 19.33
C PHE A 553 59.80 5.74 18.12
N ALA A 554 60.74 4.82 18.37
CA ALA A 554 61.47 4.12 17.31
C ALA A 554 60.52 3.23 16.49
N ASP A 555 59.60 2.54 17.15
CA ASP A 555 58.62 1.66 16.51
C ASP A 555 57.66 2.46 15.62
N ILE A 556 57.10 3.55 16.14
CA ILE A 556 56.15 4.38 15.37
C ILE A 556 56.84 5.13 14.23
N THR A 557 58.14 5.45 14.35
CA THR A 557 58.91 6.11 13.29
C THR A 557 59.25 5.13 12.16
N LYS A 558 59.63 3.90 12.51
CA LYS A 558 59.83 2.82 11.53
C LYS A 558 58.54 2.50 10.78
N TRP A 559 57.42 2.41 11.50
CA TRP A 559 56.10 2.25 10.91
C TRP A 559 55.73 3.43 10.00
N ALA A 560 55.94 4.66 10.48
CA ALA A 560 55.69 5.89 9.73
C ALA A 560 56.40 5.96 8.37
N SER A 561 57.56 5.33 8.25
CA SER A 561 58.34 5.27 7.02
C SER A 561 57.90 4.19 6.03
N GLY A 562 56.98 3.29 6.41
CA GLY A 562 56.59 2.15 5.56
C GLY A 562 57.67 1.07 5.39
N ALA A 563 58.63 1.03 6.33
CA ALA A 563 59.84 0.20 6.22
C ALA A 563 59.58 -1.32 6.31
N ASP A 564 58.34 -1.73 6.55
CA ASP A 564 57.82 -3.10 6.60
C ASP A 564 56.99 -3.47 5.36
N GLY A 565 57.09 -2.70 4.28
CA GLY A 565 56.34 -2.91 3.02
C GLY A 565 54.96 -2.25 3.00
N ARG A 566 54.65 -1.43 4.01
CA ARG A 566 53.40 -0.66 4.10
C ARG A 566 53.56 0.73 3.47
N PRO A 567 52.46 1.38 3.02
CA PRO A 567 52.51 2.78 2.62
C PRO A 567 53.00 3.68 3.77
N PRO A 568 53.77 4.75 3.49
CA PRO A 568 54.16 5.73 4.51
C PRO A 568 52.94 6.39 5.15
N VAL A 569 52.97 6.52 6.48
CA VAL A 569 51.87 7.08 7.27
C VAL A 569 51.78 8.59 7.05
N GLN A 570 50.60 9.14 6.78
CA GLN A 570 50.42 10.57 6.54
C GLN A 570 50.14 11.37 7.83
N ASP A 571 50.17 12.71 7.72
CA ASP A 571 49.74 13.60 8.79
C ASP A 571 48.26 13.36 9.15
N GLY A 572 47.94 13.40 10.44
CA GLY A 572 46.63 13.05 10.99
C GLY A 572 46.59 11.70 11.70
N ALA A 573 47.56 10.81 11.47
CA ALA A 573 47.65 9.52 12.14
C ALA A 573 47.82 9.65 13.66
N ILE A 574 47.22 8.74 14.41
CA ILE A 574 47.23 8.71 15.89
C ILE A 574 47.74 7.34 16.35
N VAL A 575 48.64 7.33 17.34
CA VAL A 575 49.23 6.13 17.97
C VAL A 575 49.42 6.33 19.47
N TYR A 576 49.47 5.26 20.26
CA TYR A 576 49.98 5.35 21.63
C TYR A 576 51.52 5.23 21.62
N CYS A 577 52.23 6.16 22.28
CA CYS A 577 53.69 6.22 22.37
C CYS A 577 54.09 6.16 23.85
N LYS A 578 54.83 5.13 24.27
CA LYS A 578 55.41 5.04 25.63
C LYS A 578 56.40 6.17 25.89
N ASP A 579 57.12 6.60 24.86
CA ASP A 579 58.08 7.71 24.92
C ASP A 579 57.41 9.09 24.87
N CYS A 580 56.08 9.15 24.94
CA CYS A 580 55.36 10.42 24.90
C CYS A 580 55.21 11.02 26.29
N LYS A 581 55.51 12.31 26.38
CA LYS A 581 55.16 13.16 27.52
C LYS A 581 54.05 14.11 27.07
N ARG A 582 52.93 14.09 27.79
CA ARG A 582 51.75 14.95 27.56
C ARG A 582 52.14 16.41 27.26
N GLY A 583 51.60 16.99 26.19
CA GLY A 583 51.92 18.36 25.74
C GLY A 583 53.30 18.58 25.12
N GLY A 584 53.98 17.52 24.68
CA GLY A 584 55.33 17.55 24.10
C GLY A 584 55.43 16.99 22.68
N VAL A 585 56.66 16.80 22.18
CA VAL A 585 56.95 16.06 20.93
C VAL A 585 57.42 14.66 21.32
N CYS A 586 56.86 13.58 20.74
CA CYS A 586 57.33 12.20 20.99
C CYS A 586 58.76 12.11 20.43
N SER A 587 59.73 11.74 21.27
CA SER A 587 61.14 11.68 20.90
C SER A 587 61.84 10.60 21.73
N VAL A 588 62.85 9.94 21.15
CA VAL A 588 63.60 8.84 21.79
C VAL A 588 64.05 9.22 23.21
N GLY A 589 63.74 8.35 24.19
CA GLY A 589 64.35 8.41 25.53
C GLY A 589 63.78 9.44 26.49
N ARG A 590 62.65 10.08 26.17
CA ARG A 590 61.90 10.97 27.09
C ARG A 590 60.59 10.32 27.54
N ALA A 591 60.68 9.15 28.16
CA ALA A 591 59.50 8.45 28.69
C ALA A 591 58.72 9.33 29.67
N GLY A 592 57.42 9.51 29.40
CA GLY A 592 56.46 9.85 30.44
C GLY A 592 56.23 8.63 31.33
N VAL A 593 55.80 8.84 32.57
CA VAL A 593 55.56 7.75 33.54
C VAL A 593 54.50 6.75 33.02
N ASP A 594 53.57 7.23 32.17
CA ASP A 594 52.40 6.46 31.71
C ASP A 594 52.19 6.46 30.18
N GLY A 595 53.17 6.94 29.38
CA GLY A 595 53.00 7.18 27.94
C GLY A 595 51.86 8.16 27.59
N ALA A 596 51.67 8.48 26.31
CA ALA A 596 50.52 9.27 25.86
C ALA A 596 50.22 9.04 24.36
N PHE A 597 49.06 9.50 23.91
CA PHE A 597 48.73 9.50 22.49
C PHE A 597 49.64 10.46 21.73
N ALA A 598 50.19 10.01 20.61
CA ALA A 598 50.94 10.82 19.67
C ALA A 598 50.14 10.96 18.37
N LYS A 599 50.01 12.20 17.88
CA LYS A 599 49.44 12.52 16.58
C LYS A 599 50.51 13.01 15.61
N ARG A 600 50.51 12.54 14.36
CA ARG A 600 51.43 13.03 13.33
C ARG A 600 50.93 14.37 12.78
N ILE A 601 51.73 15.43 12.94
CA ILE A 601 51.43 16.79 12.49
C ILE A 601 52.69 17.36 11.82
N ASN A 602 52.58 17.80 10.58
CA ASN A 602 53.69 18.32 9.78
C ASN A 602 54.91 17.38 9.76
N GLY A 603 54.65 16.08 9.60
CA GLY A 603 55.65 15.01 9.59
C GLY A 603 56.21 14.62 10.96
N ARG A 604 55.80 15.27 12.06
CA ARG A 604 56.31 15.05 13.42
C ARG A 604 55.26 14.41 14.33
N TRP A 605 55.69 13.58 15.27
CA TRP A 605 54.80 12.99 16.28
C TRP A 605 54.65 13.94 17.49
N MET A 606 53.46 14.51 17.66
CA MET A 606 53.10 15.42 18.75
C MET A 606 52.32 14.66 19.83
N CYS A 607 52.74 14.73 21.09
CA CYS A 607 52.10 14.07 22.21
C CYS A 607 50.95 14.92 22.76
N ASP A 608 49.76 14.33 22.84
CA ASP A 608 48.55 14.92 23.43
C ASP A 608 48.54 14.74 24.95
#